data_AF-A0A8B3F540-F1
#
_entry.id   AF-A0A8B3F540-F1
#
_cell.length_a   1.000
_cell.length_b   1.000
_cell.length_c   1.000
_cell.angle_alpha   90.00
_cell.angle_beta   90.00
_cell.angle_gamma   90.00
#
_symmetry.space_group_name_H-M   'P 1'
#
loop_
_entity.id
_entity.type
_entity.pdbx_description
1 polymer ?
#
loop_
_entity_poly.entity_id
_entity_poly.type
_entity_poly.pdbx_seq_one_letter_code
_entity_poly.pdbx_strand_id
1 'polypeptide(L)'
;MSLSDIGKSVCDHLASASIDKEVEEIEKLLKIIDEDKDREEINLAIDSLLSRCHPRWLGDYYIEDITYQDWTHLISKFHRSLNKLKRKLNRNYGVV
;
A
#
# COMPACT_ATOMS: atom_id res chain seq x y z
N MET A 1 12.47 5.35 -2.14
CA MET A 1 11.52 4.43 -2.80
C MET A 1 10.25 5.19 -3.11
N SER A 2 9.78 5.05 -4.34
CA SER A 2 8.45 5.48 -4.77
C SER A 2 7.36 4.64 -4.06
N LEU A 3 6.08 5.03 -4.20
CA LEU A 3 4.98 4.24 -3.66
C LEU A 3 4.97 2.82 -4.27
N SER A 4 5.16 2.73 -5.59
CA SER A 4 5.18 1.48 -6.33
C SER A 4 6.37 0.60 -5.93
N ASP A 5 7.55 1.16 -5.64
CA ASP A 5 8.70 0.38 -5.13
C ASP A 5 8.39 -0.24 -3.76
N ILE A 6 7.76 0.52 -2.86
CA ILE A 6 7.40 0.03 -1.52
C ILE A 6 6.31 -1.04 -1.64
N GLY A 7 5.30 -0.79 -2.47
CA GLY A 7 4.22 -1.73 -2.73
C GLY A 7 4.73 -3.04 -3.32
N LYS A 8 5.65 -2.98 -4.29
CA LYS A 8 6.31 -4.17 -4.85
C LYS A 8 7.07 -4.96 -3.78
N SER A 9 7.83 -4.29 -2.92
CA SER A 9 8.54 -4.97 -1.83
C SER A 9 7.58 -5.65 -0.84
N VAL A 10 6.40 -5.07 -0.59
CA VAL A 10 5.34 -5.71 0.20
C VAL A 10 4.83 -6.96 -0.51
N CYS A 11 4.53 -6.88 -1.80
CA CYS A 11 4.08 -8.01 -2.60
C CYS A 11 5.12 -9.14 -2.69
N ASP A 12 6.40 -8.82 -2.86
CA ASP A 12 7.48 -9.81 -2.95
C ASP A 12 7.54 -10.67 -1.66
N HIS A 13 7.39 -10.05 -0.49
CA HIS A 13 7.35 -10.75 0.80
C HIS A 13 6.07 -11.58 1.00
N LEU A 14 4.91 -11.05 0.57
CA LEU A 14 3.65 -11.81 0.64
C LEU A 14 3.66 -13.02 -0.29
N ALA A 15 4.25 -12.86 -1.49
CA ALA A 15 4.42 -13.94 -2.45
C ALA A 15 5.36 -15.03 -1.92
N SER A 16 6.47 -14.65 -1.27
CA SER A 16 7.37 -15.64 -0.66
C SER A 16 6.69 -16.43 0.48
N ALA A 17 5.74 -15.80 1.17
CA ALA A 17 4.88 -16.44 2.18
C ALA A 17 3.65 -17.16 1.59
N SER A 18 3.49 -17.26 0.27
CA SER A 18 2.33 -17.87 -0.41
C SER A 18 0.99 -17.21 -0.07
N ILE A 19 0.98 -15.90 0.16
CA ILE A 19 -0.22 -15.08 0.46
C ILE A 19 -0.72 -14.42 -0.83
N ASP A 20 -0.96 -15.24 -1.86
CA ASP A 20 -1.17 -14.78 -3.25
C ASP A 20 -2.38 -13.86 -3.40
N LYS A 21 -3.45 -14.10 -2.64
CA LYS A 21 -4.66 -13.26 -2.69
C LYS A 21 -4.39 -11.81 -2.30
N GLU A 22 -3.50 -11.60 -1.33
CA GLU A 22 -3.14 -10.25 -0.90
C GLU A 22 -2.20 -9.58 -1.90
N VAL A 23 -1.32 -10.35 -2.53
CA VAL A 23 -0.49 -9.88 -3.64
C VAL A 23 -1.37 -9.36 -4.77
N GLU A 24 -2.31 -10.17 -5.26
CA GLU A 24 -3.21 -9.80 -6.36
C GLU A 24 -4.01 -8.53 -6.06
N GLU A 25 -4.56 -8.42 -4.86
CA GLU A 25 -5.35 -7.26 -4.43
C GLU A 25 -4.49 -5.99 -4.32
N ILE A 26 -3.30 -6.08 -3.72
CA ILE A 26 -2.40 -4.93 -3.57
C ILE A 26 -1.91 -4.46 -4.94
N GLU A 27 -1.49 -5.36 -5.82
CA GLU A 27 -1.03 -5.02 -7.17
C GLU A 27 -2.13 -4.35 -7.99
N LYS A 28 -3.36 -4.87 -7.92
CA LYS A 28 -4.52 -4.26 -8.58
C LYS A 28 -4.78 -2.83 -8.10
N LEU A 29 -4.69 -2.57 -6.80
CA LEU A 29 -4.90 -1.24 -6.22
C LEU A 29 -3.77 -0.27 -6.59
N LEU A 30 -2.52 -0.74 -6.58
CA LEU A 30 -1.37 0.04 -7.04
C LEU A 30 -1.50 0.42 -8.52
N LYS A 31 -1.96 -0.51 -9.35
CA LYS A 31 -2.22 -0.26 -10.77
C LYS A 31 -3.28 0.82 -10.99
N ILE A 32 -4.35 0.86 -10.19
CA ILE A 32 -5.35 1.94 -10.25
C ILE A 32 -4.73 3.30 -9.96
N ILE A 33 -3.80 3.36 -9.00
CA ILE A 33 -3.08 4.59 -8.64
C ILE A 33 -2.12 5.02 -9.75
N ASP A 34 -1.39 4.08 -10.34
CA ASP A 34 -0.36 4.34 -11.36
C ASP A 34 -0.97 4.68 -12.74
N GLU A 35 -2.15 4.14 -13.07
CA GLU A 35 -2.87 4.43 -14.31
C GLU A 35 -3.53 5.81 -14.34
N ASP A 36 -3.42 6.61 -13.26
CA ASP A 36 -4.01 7.94 -13.08
C ASP A 36 -5.47 7.99 -13.58
N LYS A 37 -6.26 7.01 -13.13
CA LYS A 37 -7.70 6.90 -13.42
C LYS A 37 -8.48 8.05 -12.79
N ASP A 38 -9.81 7.93 -12.81
CA ASP A 38 -10.68 8.85 -12.09
C ASP A 38 -10.23 9.03 -10.63
N ARG A 39 -10.25 10.28 -10.16
CA ARG A 39 -9.72 10.65 -8.85
C ARG A 39 -10.49 10.01 -7.70
N GLU A 40 -11.77 9.72 -7.87
CA GLU A 40 -12.56 8.97 -6.89
C GLU A 40 -12.06 7.53 -6.79
N GLU A 41 -11.79 6.88 -7.93
CA GLU A 41 -11.19 5.53 -7.96
C GLU A 41 -9.81 5.51 -7.29
N ILE A 42 -8.95 6.51 -7.57
CA ILE A 42 -7.63 6.64 -6.93
C ILE A 42 -7.78 6.81 -5.42
N ASN A 43 -8.71 7.65 -4.95
CA ASN A 43 -8.96 7.85 -3.53
C ASN A 43 -9.47 6.56 -2.85
N LEU A 44 -10.40 5.85 -3.48
CA LEU A 44 -10.91 4.56 -2.99
C LEU A 44 -9.79 3.50 -2.95
N ALA A 45 -8.90 3.50 -3.94
CA ALA A 45 -7.76 2.59 -3.97
C ALA A 45 -6.77 2.88 -2.84
N ILE A 46 -6.47 4.16 -2.60
CA ILE A 46 -5.61 4.58 -1.48
C ILE A 46 -6.23 4.20 -0.13
N ASP A 47 -7.52 4.43 0.06
CA ASP A 47 -8.21 4.10 1.30
C ASP A 47 -8.27 2.59 1.54
N SER A 48 -8.46 1.84 0.46
CA SER A 48 -8.35 0.38 0.48
C SER A 48 -6.94 -0.09 0.83
N LEU A 49 -5.87 0.54 0.35
CA LEU A 49 -4.50 0.18 0.74
C LEU A 49 -4.16 0.60 2.18
N LEU A 50 -4.68 1.74 2.63
CA LEU A 50 -4.46 2.24 3.99
C LEU A 50 -5.09 1.32 5.05
N SER A 51 -6.29 0.80 4.81
CA SER A 51 -6.95 -0.13 5.74
C SER A 51 -6.15 -1.44 5.89
N ARG A 52 -5.47 -1.86 4.82
CA ARG A 52 -4.62 -3.07 4.79
C ARG A 52 -3.30 -2.91 5.55
N CYS A 53 -2.79 -1.68 5.65
CA CYS A 53 -1.60 -1.39 6.45
C CYS A 53 -1.81 -1.54 7.97
N HIS A 54 -3.03 -1.88 8.42
CA HIS A 54 -3.32 -2.04 9.83
C HIS A 54 -2.54 -3.23 10.44
N PRO A 55 -2.04 -3.12 11.69
CA PRO A 55 -1.29 -4.19 12.35
C PRO A 55 -2.05 -5.53 12.46
N ARG A 56 -3.38 -5.50 12.55
CA ARG A 56 -4.25 -6.70 12.56
C ARG A 56 -4.58 -7.26 11.17
N TRP A 57 -3.87 -6.79 10.15
CA TRP A 57 -4.11 -7.16 8.76
C TRP A 57 -2.76 -7.57 8.16
N LEU A 58 -2.12 -6.73 7.34
CA LEU A 58 -0.77 -7.04 6.84
C LEU A 58 0.22 -7.31 7.99
N GLY A 59 0.09 -6.57 9.10
CA GLY A 59 0.98 -6.75 10.24
C GLY A 59 0.85 -8.06 11.01
N ASP A 60 -0.20 -8.86 10.75
CA ASP A 60 -0.46 -10.12 11.46
C ASP A 60 0.07 -11.34 10.70
N TYR A 61 0.47 -11.16 9.44
CA TYR A 61 1.08 -12.23 8.66
C TYR A 61 2.47 -12.57 9.19
N TYR A 62 2.68 -13.88 9.39
CA TYR A 62 4.01 -14.43 9.53
C TYR A 62 4.65 -14.55 8.16
N ILE A 63 5.80 -13.90 7.97
CA ILE A 63 6.58 -13.95 6.73
C ILE A 63 7.97 -14.46 7.10
N GLU A 64 8.32 -15.64 6.58
CA GLU A 64 9.49 -16.41 7.01
C GLU A 64 10.82 -15.67 6.77
N ASP A 65 10.93 -14.94 5.66
CA ASP A 65 12.18 -14.31 5.21
C ASP A 65 12.44 -12.90 5.77
N ILE A 66 11.61 -12.41 6.70
CA ILE A 66 11.73 -11.05 7.24
C ILE A 66 11.39 -11.01 8.73
N THR A 67 12.13 -10.22 9.49
CA THR A 67 11.80 -10.04 10.91
C THR A 67 10.49 -9.27 11.06
N TYR A 68 9.73 -9.55 12.11
CA TYR A 68 8.51 -8.79 12.42
C TYR A 68 8.75 -7.27 12.47
N GLN A 69 9.91 -6.86 12.99
CA GLN A 69 10.29 -5.44 13.06
C GLN A 69 10.50 -4.84 11.66
N ASP A 70 11.19 -5.55 10.78
CA ASP A 70 11.44 -5.07 9.41
C ASP A 70 10.15 -5.06 8.60
N TRP A 71 9.29 -6.07 8.78
CA TRP A 71 7.98 -6.15 8.15
C TRP A 71 7.06 -4.99 8.55
N THR A 72 6.91 -4.76 9.86
CA THR A 72 6.09 -3.65 10.37
C THR A 72 6.68 -2.29 9.99
N HIS A 73 8.00 -2.17 9.86
CA HIS A 73 8.65 -0.96 9.33
C HIS A 73 8.35 -0.75 7.84
N LEU A 74 8.36 -1.80 7.03
CA LEU A 74 7.98 -1.75 5.61
C LEU A 74 6.52 -1.30 5.46
N ILE A 75 5.59 -1.92 6.20
CA ILE A 75 4.18 -1.51 6.22
C ILE A 75 4.03 -0.05 6.67
N SER A 76 4.78 0.38 7.68
CA SER A 76 4.77 1.76 8.16
C SER A 76 5.24 2.76 7.09
N LYS A 77 6.27 2.41 6.31
CA LYS A 77 6.73 3.21 5.17
C LYS A 77 5.66 3.28 4.08
N PHE A 78 4.99 2.17 3.81
CA PHE A 78 3.90 2.10 2.83
C PHE A 78 2.73 3.02 3.23
N HIS A 79 2.26 2.87 4.47
CA HIS A 79 1.22 3.71 5.07
C HIS A 79 1.55 5.21 5.03
N ARG A 80 2.79 5.60 5.36
CA ARG A 80 3.23 7.00 5.30
C ARG A 80 3.22 7.54 3.87
N SER A 81 3.59 6.71 2.89
CA SER A 81 3.64 7.08 1.47
C SER A 81 2.23 7.26 0.89
N LEU A 82 1.30 6.35 1.21
CA LEU A 82 -0.12 6.48 0.86
C LEU A 82 -0.74 7.75 1.45
N ASN A 83 -0.51 8.04 2.73
CA ASN A 83 -0.98 9.28 3.36
C ASN A 83 -0.37 10.55 2.76
N LYS A 84 0.87 10.49 2.26
CA LYS A 84 1.50 11.60 1.54
C LYS A 84 0.81 11.81 0.19
N LEU A 85 0.47 10.74 -0.52
CA LEU A 85 -0.27 10.80 -1.78
C LEU A 85 -1.68 11.34 -1.57
N LYS A 86 -2.44 10.81 -0.61
CA LYS A 86 -3.80 11.28 -0.26
C LYS A 86 -3.84 12.78 0.04
N ARG A 87 -2.87 13.27 0.82
CA ARG A 87 -2.76 14.70 1.13
C ARG A 87 -2.45 15.56 -0.10
N LYS A 88 -1.64 15.07 -1.04
CA LYS A 88 -1.37 15.78 -2.31
C LYS A 88 -2.63 15.85 -3.17
N LEU A 89 -3.34 14.72 -3.30
CA LEU A 89 -4.62 14.67 -4.01
C LEU A 89 -5.58 15.70 -3.41
N ASN A 90 -5.75 15.75 -2.09
CA ASN A 90 -6.66 16.70 -1.43
C ASN A 90 -6.21 18.16 -1.53
N ARG A 91 -4.89 18.44 -1.49
CA ARG A 91 -4.37 19.82 -1.57
C ARG A 91 -4.52 20.48 -2.94
N ASN A 92 -4.52 19.70 -4.02
CA ASN A 92 -4.76 20.23 -5.37
C ASN A 92 -6.19 20.81 -5.55
N TYR A 93 -7.04 20.77 -4.52
CA TYR A 93 -8.39 21.33 -4.51
C TYR A 93 -8.57 22.52 -3.54
N GLY A 94 -7.48 22.97 -2.90
CA GLY A 94 -7.49 24.13 -2.00
C GLY A 94 -7.03 25.42 -2.70
N VAL A 95 -7.67 25.81 -3.80
CA VAL A 95 -7.64 27.18 -4.32
C VAL A 95 -9.07 27.55 -4.72
N VAL A 96 -9.81 28.10 -3.76
CA VAL A 96 -10.94 29.01 -3.99
C VAL A 96 -10.64 30.25 -3.17
#